data_AF-A0A6N2I8Z7-F1
#
_entry.id   AF-A0A6N2I8Z7-F1
#
_cell.length_a   1.000
_cell.length_b   1.000
_cell.length_c   1.000
_cell.angle_alpha   90.00
_cell.angle_beta   90.00
_cell.angle_gamma   90.00
#
_symmetry.space_group_name_H-M   'P 1'
#
loop_
_entity.id
_entity.type
_entity.pdbx_description
1 polymer ?
#
loop_
_entity_poly.entity_id
_entity_poly.type
_entity_poly.pdbx_seq_one_letter_code
_entity_poly.pdbx_strand_id
1 'polypeptide(L)'
;MMPPFCVICRVPYQRSGFDYEDFTLVGFRPTRTYPDDWAGHPEHCEWFCPSHLPLTEGLTHLPAAEALARILANLRDQGGRDQEGGDGEGRSRGSRDQDS
;
A
#
# COMPACT_ATOMS: atom_id res chain seq x y z
N MET A 1 12.15 21.41 3.42
CA MET A 1 11.88 19.99 3.70
C MET A 1 11.08 19.41 2.56
N MET A 2 11.35 18.16 2.17
CA MET A 2 10.53 17.45 1.20
C MET A 2 9.15 17.19 1.82
N PRO A 3 8.04 17.53 1.13
CA PRO A 3 6.70 17.27 1.67
C PRO A 3 6.45 15.75 1.78
N PRO A 4 5.71 15.30 2.80
CA PRO A 4 5.42 13.90 3.00
C PRO A 4 4.61 13.35 1.83
N PHE A 5 4.98 12.14 1.42
CA PHE A 5 4.45 11.42 0.28
C PHE A 5 4.33 9.95 0.67
N CYS A 6 3.11 9.43 0.74
CA CYS A 6 2.96 8.02 1.10
C CYS A 6 3.46 7.15 -0.04
N VAL A 7 4.51 6.36 0.24
CA VAL A 7 5.15 5.48 -0.75
C VAL A 7 4.21 4.41 -1.31
N ILE A 8 3.17 4.05 -0.54
CA ILE A 8 2.13 3.10 -0.95
C ILE A 8 1.05 3.77 -1.79
N CYS A 9 0.48 4.89 -1.33
CA CYS A 9 -0.57 5.59 -2.09
C CYS A 9 -0.05 6.22 -3.39
N ARG A 10 1.25 6.57 -3.40
CA ARG A 10 1.89 7.38 -4.44
C ARG A 10 1.23 8.74 -4.68
N VAL A 11 0.65 9.31 -3.63
CA VAL A 11 0.06 10.66 -3.63
C VAL A 11 0.76 11.53 -2.57
N PRO A 12 1.00 12.81 -2.87
CA PRO A 12 1.51 13.75 -1.88
C PRO A 12 0.41 14.10 -0.86
N TYR A 13 0.78 14.55 0.34
CA TYR A 13 -0.18 14.79 1.42
C TYR A 13 -1.34 15.72 1.01
N GLN A 14 -1.06 16.74 0.18
CA GLN A 14 -2.05 17.70 -0.33
C GLN A 14 -3.20 17.04 -1.11
N ARG A 15 -3.05 15.79 -1.54
CA ARG A 15 -4.06 15.01 -2.28
C ARG A 15 -4.51 13.76 -1.53
N SER A 16 -4.06 13.57 -0.29
CA SER A 16 -4.23 12.33 0.46
C SER A 16 -5.44 12.30 1.40
N GLY A 17 -6.08 13.45 1.64
CA GLY A 17 -7.13 13.59 2.66
C GLY A 17 -6.62 13.64 4.11
N PHE A 18 -5.30 13.50 4.32
CA PHE A 18 -4.63 13.63 5.61
C PHE A 18 -3.81 14.91 5.67
N ASP A 19 -3.60 15.42 6.89
CA ASP A 19 -2.75 16.58 7.12
C ASP A 19 -1.27 16.19 7.07
N TYR A 20 -0.39 17.19 6.92
CA TYR A 20 1.06 16.97 6.89
C TYR A 20 1.54 16.20 8.14
N GLU A 21 1.01 16.57 9.31
CA GLU A 21 1.42 16.07 10.62
C GLU A 21 1.00 14.62 10.88
N ASP A 22 0.03 14.11 10.11
CA ASP A 22 -0.45 12.73 10.22
C ASP A 22 0.50 11.73 9.56
N PHE A 23 1.41 12.20 8.72
CA PHE A 23 2.39 11.34 8.06
C PHE A 23 3.53 11.01 9.01
N THR A 24 3.91 9.74 9.02
CA THR A 24 5.04 9.25 9.82
C THR A 24 6.18 8.87 8.90
N LEU A 25 7.37 9.39 9.22
CA LEU A 25 8.61 8.94 8.59
C LEU A 25 9.11 7.70 9.30
N VAL A 26 9.11 6.57 8.60
CA VAL A 26 9.54 5.28 9.14
C VAL A 26 10.98 5.01 8.71
N GLY A 27 11.85 4.73 9.69
CA GLY A 27 13.21 4.27 9.47
C GLY A 27 13.30 2.74 9.39
N PHE A 28 13.84 2.27 8.28
CA PHE A 28 14.21 0.88 8.01
C PHE A 28 15.70 0.66 8.29
N ARG A 29 16.16 -0.59 8.21
CA ARG A 29 17.57 -0.90 8.37
C ARG A 29 18.39 -0.21 7.26
N PRO A 30 19.38 0.62 7.61
CA PRO A 30 20.22 1.27 6.62
C PRO A 30 21.08 0.25 5.88
N THR A 31 21.25 0.46 4.57
CA THR A 31 22.21 -0.31 3.75
C THR A 31 23.52 0.42 3.55
N ARG A 32 23.52 1.73 3.83
CA ARG A 32 24.67 2.61 3.75
C ARG A 32 24.74 3.49 4.99
N THR A 33 25.95 3.88 5.35
CA THR A 33 26.20 4.89 6.37
C THR A 33 26.33 6.25 5.70
N TYR A 34 25.64 7.25 6.22
CA TYR A 34 25.76 8.62 5.76
C TYR A 34 26.70 9.41 6.66
N PRO A 35 27.47 10.36 6.11
CA PRO A 35 28.12 11.40 6.90
C PRO A 35 27.10 12.21 7.71
N ASP A 36 27.54 12.75 8.85
CA ASP A 36 26.70 13.56 9.74
C ASP A 36 26.15 14.85 9.08
N ASP A 37 26.82 15.35 8.02
CA ASP A 37 26.43 16.54 7.27
C ASP A 37 25.58 16.24 6.03
N TRP A 38 25.10 15.00 5.87
CA TRP A 38 24.30 14.60 4.72
C TRP A 38 22.98 15.37 4.64
N ALA A 39 22.87 16.23 3.63
CA ALA A 39 21.66 16.99 3.30
C ALA A 39 20.84 16.26 2.23
N GLY A 40 20.09 15.24 2.63
CA GLY A 40 19.21 14.49 1.73
C GLY A 40 18.29 13.53 2.47
N HIS A 41 17.28 13.01 1.76
CA HIS A 41 16.43 11.96 2.30
C HIS A 41 17.22 10.64 2.35
N PRO A 42 17.41 10.01 3.53
CA PRO A 42 18.11 8.74 3.59
C PRO A 42 17.30 7.64 2.89
N GLU A 43 17.97 6.76 2.15
CA GLU A 43 17.35 5.66 1.39
C GLU A 43 16.61 4.63 2.25
N HIS A 44 16.84 4.65 3.55
CA HIS A 44 16.21 3.77 4.52
C HIS A 44 15.03 4.43 5.23
N CYS A 45 14.67 5.67 4.91
CA CYS A 45 13.52 6.34 5.51
C CYS A 45 12.44 6.49 4.44
N GLU A 46 11.18 6.22 4.78
CA GLU A 46 10.05 6.41 3.87
C GLU A 46 8.85 6.99 4.61
N TRP A 47 8.05 7.80 3.92
CA TRP A 47 6.84 8.39 4.50
C TRP A 47 5.62 7.48 4.30
N PHE A 48 4.80 7.35 5.34
CA PHE A 48 3.54 6.63 5.32
C PHE A 48 2.40 7.51 5.85
N CYS A 49 1.25 7.44 5.19
CA CYS A 49 0.01 7.99 5.73
C CYS A 49 -0.56 7.06 6.82
N PRO A 50 -1.50 7.53 7.67
CA PRO A 50 -2.08 6.73 8.75
C PRO A 50 -2.63 5.37 8.31
N SER A 51 -3.25 5.29 7.13
CA SER A 51 -3.81 4.03 6.61
C SER A 51 -2.76 2.96 6.30
N HIS A 52 -1.53 3.35 5.95
CA HIS A 52 -0.49 2.42 5.51
C HIS A 52 0.67 2.27 6.49
N LEU A 53 0.72 3.11 7.54
CA LEU A 53 1.71 2.98 8.60
C LEU A 53 1.70 1.58 9.27
N PRO A 54 0.55 0.95 9.59
CA PRO A 54 0.54 -0.38 10.21
C PRO A 54 1.18 -1.47 9.34
N LEU A 55 1.26 -1.29 8.02
CA LEU A 55 1.91 -2.26 7.13
C LEU A 55 3.42 -2.37 7.36
N THR A 56 4.02 -1.40 8.06
CA THR A 56 5.45 -1.39 8.40
C THR A 56 5.78 -2.19 9.65
N GLU A 57 4.78 -2.60 10.43
CA GLU A 57 4.97 -3.31 11.69
C GLU A 57 5.78 -4.59 11.49
N GLY A 58 6.83 -4.74 12.30
CA GLY A 58 7.73 -5.89 12.21
C GLY A 58 8.65 -5.88 10.99
N LEU A 59 8.65 -4.88 10.11
CA LEU A 59 9.49 -4.84 8.90
C LEU A 59 10.69 -3.87 9.00
N THR A 60 10.77 -3.05 10.03
CA THR A 60 11.82 -2.02 10.20
C THR A 60 13.24 -2.59 10.30
N HIS A 61 13.37 -3.88 10.63
CA HIS A 61 14.65 -4.59 10.66
C HIS A 61 15.20 -4.95 9.27
N LEU A 62 14.38 -4.84 8.22
CA LEU A 62 14.75 -5.11 6.83
C LEU A 62 15.18 -3.80 6.14
N PRO A 63 15.94 -3.87 5.03
CA PRO A 63 16.14 -2.73 4.15
C PRO A 63 14.82 -2.21 3.58
N ALA A 64 14.69 -0.89 3.37
CA ALA A 64 13.47 -0.26 2.86
C ALA A 64 12.94 -0.92 1.58
N ALA A 65 13.82 -1.18 0.61
CA ALA A 65 13.44 -1.85 -0.64
C ALA A 65 12.82 -3.24 -0.42
N GLU A 66 13.34 -4.01 0.53
CA GLU A 66 12.82 -5.34 0.85
C GLU A 66 11.49 -5.26 1.63
N ALA A 67 11.41 -4.37 2.62
CA ALA A 67 10.18 -4.13 3.37
C ALA A 67 9.03 -3.71 2.43
N LEU A 68 9.28 -2.77 1.52
CA LEU A 68 8.30 -2.31 0.53
C LEU A 68 7.89 -3.43 -0.43
N ALA A 69 8.82 -4.27 -0.88
CA ALA A 69 8.49 -5.42 -1.72
C ALA A 69 7.54 -6.38 -1.00
N ARG A 70 7.74 -6.65 0.30
CA ARG A 70 6.85 -7.49 1.11
C ARG A 70 5.48 -6.86 1.30
N ILE A 71 5.41 -5.56 1.59
CA ILE A 71 4.15 -4.83 1.72
C ILE A 71 3.34 -4.92 0.42
N LEU A 72 3.98 -4.65 -0.73
CA LEU A 72 3.32 -4.67 -2.04
C LEU A 72 2.89 -6.09 -2.45
N ALA A 73 3.66 -7.12 -2.10
CA ALA A 73 3.26 -8.51 -2.30
C ALA A 73 2.01 -8.86 -1.48
N ASN A 74 2.00 -8.52 -0.19
CA ASN A 74 0.86 -8.79 0.69
C ASN A 74 -0.43 -8.09 0.21
N LEU A 75 -0.34 -6.85 -0.29
CA LEU A 75 -1.49 -6.13 -0.83
C LEU A 75 -2.07 -6.79 -2.09
N ARG A 76 -1.21 -7.33 -2.96
CA ARG A 76 -1.65 -8.08 -4.15
C ARG A 76 -2.38 -9.37 -3.77
N ASP A 77 -1.87 -10.08 -2.77
CA ASP A 77 -2.45 -11.33 -2.27
C ASP A 77 -3.78 -11.11 -1.52
N GLN A 78 -4.04 -9.90 -1.03
CA GLN A 78 -5.32 -9.51 -0.44
C GLN A 78 -6.34 -9.14 -1.52
N GLY A 79 -5.96 -8.37 -2.54
CA GLY A 79 -6.86 -8.01 -3.65
C GLY A 79 -7.28 -9.19 -4.56
N GLY A 80 -6.59 -10.32 -4.49
CA GLY A 80 -6.97 -11.58 -5.16
C GLY A 80 -7.98 -12.43 -4.39
N ARG A 81 -8.12 -12.23 -3.07
CA ARG A 81 -9.05 -13.02 -2.23
C ARG A 81 -10.47 -12.46 -2.20
N ASP A 82 -10.66 -11.20 -2.59
CA ASP A 82 -11.97 -10.54 -2.60
C ASP A 82 -12.76 -10.76 -3.92
N GLN A 83 -12.23 -11.52 -4.89
CA GLN A 83 -12.84 -11.73 -6.22
C GLN A 83 -13.47 -13.12 -6.46
N GLU A 84 -13.46 -14.05 -5.49
CA GLU A 84 -14.14 -15.35 -5.61
C GLU A 84 -15.47 -15.37 -4.85
N GLY A 85 -16.44 -14.59 -5.35
CA GLY A 85 -17.71 -14.39 -4.66
C GLY A 85 -18.88 -14.05 -5.58
N GLY A 86 -19.21 -14.95 -6.50
CA GLY A 86 -20.54 -15.02 -7.12
C GLY A 86 -20.57 -14.60 -8.58
N ASP A 87 -20.75 -15.60 -9.45
CA ASP A 87 -21.62 -15.52 -10.63
C ASP A 87 -21.76 -16.94 -11.21
N GLY A 88 -22.50 -17.78 -10.50
CA GLY A 88 -22.98 -19.07 -10.99
C GLY A 88 -24.36 -18.92 -11.61
N GLU A 89 -24.44 -18.31 -12.79
CA GLU A 89 -25.67 -18.20 -13.58
C GLU A 89 -25.98 -19.57 -14.23
N GLY A 90 -26.73 -20.41 -13.52
CA GLY A 90 -27.24 -21.69 -14.00
C GLY A 90 -28.65 -21.58 -14.56
N ARG A 91 -28.74 -21.22 -15.85
CA ARG A 91 -29.96 -21.22 -16.68
C ARG A 91 -30.84 -22.45 -16.46
N SER A 92 -32.12 -22.24 -16.18
CA SER A 92 -33.18 -23.24 -16.40
C SER A 92 -34.57 -22.62 -16.37
N ARG A 93 -35.19 -22.45 -17.54
CA ARG A 93 -36.51 -23.01 -17.93
C ARG A 93 -37.07 -22.23 -19.11
N GLY A 94 -36.96 -22.87 -20.28
CA GLY A 94 -37.88 -22.61 -21.39
C GLY A 94 -39.27 -23.18 -21.10
N SER A 95 -40.15 -22.89 -22.06
CA SER A 95 -41.54 -23.35 -22.21
C SER A 95 -42.57 -22.51 -21.44
N ARG A 96 -43.41 -21.75 -22.16
CA ARG A 96 -44.57 -22.34 -22.87
C ARG A 96 -45.28 -21.29 -23.72
N ASP A 97 -45.44 -21.64 -24.99
CA ASP A 97 -46.39 -21.08 -25.95
C ASP A 97 -47.80 -20.99 -25.34
N GLN A 98 -48.49 -19.86 -25.56
CA GLN A 98 -49.95 -19.87 -25.69
C GLN A 98 -50.35 -19.00 -26.88
N ASP A 99 -50.87 -19.72 -27.86
CA ASP A 99 -51.57 -19.33 -29.07
C ASP A 99 -53.06 -19.12 -28.76
N SER A 100 -53.67 -18.16 -29.49
CA SER A 100 -55.11 -17.90 -29.68
C SER A 100 -55.93 -17.25 -28.55
#